data_AF-A0A1F3BAA3-F1
#
_entry.id   AF-A0A1F3BAA3-F1
#
_cell.length_a   1.000
_cell.length_b   1.000
_cell.length_c   1.000
_cell.angle_alpha   90.00
_cell.angle_beta   90.00
_cell.angle_gamma   90.00
#
_symmetry.space_group_name_H-M   'P 1'
#
loop_
_entity.id
_entity.type
_entity.pdbx_description
1 polymer ?
#
loop_
_entity_poly.entity_id
_entity_poly.type
_entity_poly.pdbx_seq_one_letter_code
_entity_poly.pdbx_strand_id
1 'polypeptide(L)' 'MSGSKEDRELCVLSILRKEDPASTKRIIELASTPEFEKLCRDCKSGVEVYETAMKLHRAGLITRKPGASGFMWGLVEA' A
#
# COMPACT_ATOMS: atom_id res chain seq x y z
N MET A 1 6.17 21.43 7.19
CA MET A 1 6.05 20.05 7.71
C MET A 1 4.89 19.39 7.00
N SER A 2 5.16 18.51 6.04
CA SER A 2 4.15 17.85 5.20
C SER A 2 4.29 16.33 5.32
N GLY A 3 4.17 15.80 6.55
CA GLY A 3 4.45 14.39 6.87
C GLY A 3 3.42 13.37 6.35
N SER A 4 2.19 13.79 6.02
CA SER A 4 1.12 12.83 5.71
C SER A 4 1.26 12.06 4.39
N LYS A 5 2.02 12.59 3.41
CA LYS A 5 2.17 11.94 2.09
C LYS A 5 3.24 10.86 2.08
N GLU A 6 4.38 11.13 2.69
CA GLU A 6 5.47 10.14 2.82
C GLU A 6 5.06 8.99 3.75
N ASP A 7 4.30 9.28 4.82
CA ASP A 7 3.79 8.24 5.73
C ASP A 7 2.88 7.23 5.03
N ARG A 8 2.05 7.68 4.06
CA ARG A 8 1.18 6.78 3.27
C ARG A 8 1.99 5.87 2.35
N GLU A 9 3.01 6.40 1.70
CA GLU A 9 3.91 5.62 0.84
C GLU A 9 4.67 4.57 1.66
N LEU A 10 5.22 4.98 2.80
CA LEU A 10 5.88 4.08 3.74
C LEU A 10 4.93 3.01 4.28
N CYS A 11 3.68 3.36 4.58
CA CYS A 11 2.64 2.40 4.97
C CYS A 11 2.46 1.31 3.90
N VAL A 12 2.17 1.68 2.66
CA VAL A 12 1.93 0.71 1.57
C VAL A 12 3.17 -0.14 1.32
N LEU A 13 4.36 0.46 1.26
CA LEU A 13 5.61 -0.29 1.06
C LEU A 13 5.92 -1.24 2.22
N SER A 14 5.66 -0.83 3.46
CA SER A 14 5.91 -1.68 4.64
C SER A 14 4.96 -2.88 4.67
N ILE A 15 3.72 -2.68 4.26
CA ILE A 15 2.74 -3.77 4.11
C ILE A 15 3.17 -4.72 2.98
N LEU A 16 3.61 -4.20 1.83
CA LEU A 16 4.08 -5.05 0.74
C LEU A 16 5.37 -5.81 1.10
N ARG A 17 6.26 -5.22 1.92
CA ARG A 17 7.42 -5.95 2.47
C ARG A 17 7.02 -7.09 3.41
N LYS A 18 5.84 -6.98 4.04
CA LYS A 18 5.29 -8.03 4.90
C LYS A 18 4.59 -9.12 4.10
N GLU A 19 3.84 -8.72 3.07
CA GLU A 19 3.02 -9.60 2.24
C GLU A 19 3.06 -9.11 0.78
N ASP A 20 3.82 -9.82 -0.06
CA ASP A 20 3.96 -9.56 -1.49
C ASP A 20 3.56 -10.82 -2.31
N PRO A 21 2.58 -10.74 -3.23
CA PRO A 21 1.76 -9.57 -3.57
C PRO A 21 0.50 -9.46 -2.69
N ALA A 22 -0.01 -8.24 -2.53
CA ALA A 22 -1.24 -7.95 -1.79
C ALA A 22 -2.28 -7.19 -2.63
N SER A 23 -3.56 -7.49 -2.41
CA SER A 23 -4.66 -6.71 -3.00
C SER A 23 -4.88 -5.40 -2.25
N THR A 24 -5.55 -4.42 -2.86
CA THR A 24 -5.96 -3.18 -2.16
C THR A 24 -6.72 -3.47 -0.88
N LYS A 25 -7.65 -4.45 -0.91
CA LYS A 25 -8.42 -4.86 0.28
C LYS A 25 -7.49 -5.39 1.37
N ARG A 26 -6.53 -6.24 0.99
CA ARG A 26 -5.58 -6.84 1.92
C ARG A 26 -4.67 -5.79 2.57
N ILE A 27 -4.27 -4.78 1.80
CA ILE A 27 -3.49 -3.65 2.33
C ILE A 27 -4.29 -2.88 3.37
N ILE A 28 -5.58 -2.62 3.14
CA ILE A 28 -6.45 -1.95 4.13
C ILE A 28 -6.59 -2.78 5.41
N GLU A 29 -6.77 -4.09 5.28
CA GLU A 29 -6.86 -5.01 6.42
C GLU A 29 -5.59 -4.96 7.27
N LEU A 30 -4.41 -5.05 6.63
CA LEU A 30 -3.11 -4.99 7.30
C LEU A 30 -2.84 -3.61 7.90
N ALA A 31 -3.19 -2.52 7.20
CA ALA A 31 -3.07 -1.15 7.68
C ALA A 31 -3.88 -0.87 8.96
N SER A 32 -4.93 -1.65 9.20
CA SER A 32 -5.79 -1.56 10.39
C SER A 32 -5.32 -2.41 11.56
N THR A 33 -4.25 -3.22 11.39
CA THR A 33 -3.69 -4.04 12.47
C THR A 33 -2.82 -3.19 13.41
N PRO A 34 -2.65 -3.61 14.68
CA PRO A 34 -1.76 -2.93 15.62
C PRO A 34 -0.30 -2.80 15.15
N GLU A 35 0.14 -3.70 14.25
CA GLU A 35 1.49 -3.66 13.65
C GLU A 35 1.68 -2.41 12.79
N PHE A 36 0.64 -1.97 12.08
CA PHE A 36 0.74 -0.88 11.10
C PHE A 36 -0.09 0.36 11.44
N GLU A 37 -0.99 0.30 12.44
CA GLU A 37 -1.96 1.39 12.72
C GLU A 37 -1.32 2.76 12.96
N LYS A 38 -0.10 2.80 13.51
CA LYS A 38 0.65 4.03 13.80
C LYS A 38 1.28 4.63 12.55
N LEU A 39 1.71 3.79 11.62
CA LEU A 39 2.31 4.16 10.34
C LEU A 39 1.23 4.53 9.32
N CYS A 40 0.17 3.72 9.27
CA CYS A 40 -0.93 3.84 8.32
C CYS A 40 -2.09 4.72 8.82
N ARG A 41 -1.83 5.71 9.68
CA ARG A 41 -2.87 6.55 10.30
C ARG A 41 -3.85 7.13 9.29
N ASP A 42 -3.31 7.61 8.16
CA ASP A 42 -4.05 8.26 7.08
C ASP A 42 -4.11 7.42 5.80
N CYS A 43 -3.97 6.09 5.90
CA CYS A 43 -3.97 5.15 4.78
C CYS A 43 -4.93 3.98 5.06
N LYS A 44 -6.21 4.29 5.27
CA LYS A 44 -7.23 3.32 5.70
C LYS A 44 -8.41 3.20 4.77
N SER A 45 -8.55 4.11 3.81
CA SER A 45 -9.58 4.01 2.77
C SER A 45 -9.04 3.36 1.50
N GLY A 46 -9.92 2.71 0.75
CA GLY A 46 -9.55 2.12 -0.55
C GLY A 46 -9.09 3.15 -1.57
N VAL A 47 -9.61 4.39 -1.51
CA VAL A 47 -9.18 5.49 -2.37
C VAL A 47 -7.75 5.90 -2.05
N GLU A 48 -7.42 6.13 -0.78
CA GLU A 48 -6.08 6.54 -0.36
C GLU A 48 -5.02 5.48 -0.68
N VAL A 49 -5.33 4.21 -0.40
CA VAL A 49 -4.42 3.10 -0.72
C VAL A 49 -4.23 3.01 -2.23
N TYR A 50 -5.31 3.11 -3.02
CA TYR A 50 -5.23 3.05 -4.48
C TYR A 50 -4.41 4.20 -5.07
N GLU A 51 -4.65 5.45 -4.66
CA GLU A 51 -3.92 6.62 -5.14
C GLU A 51 -2.43 6.53 -4.78
N THR A 52 -2.13 6.10 -3.56
CA THR A 52 -0.76 5.91 -3.08
C THR A 52 -0.05 4.79 -3.84
N ALA A 53 -0.70 3.63 -3.99
CA ALA A 53 -0.15 2.50 -4.75
C ALA A 53 0.06 2.88 -6.23
N MET A 54 -0.86 3.62 -6.84
CA MET A 54 -0.66 4.14 -8.20
C MET A 54 0.53 5.10 -8.30
N LYS A 55 0.76 5.94 -7.29
CA LYS A 55 1.94 6.82 -7.24
C LYS A 55 3.22 6.00 -7.15
N LEU A 56 3.28 5.03 -6.25
CA LEU A 56 4.42 4.11 -6.11
C LEU A 56 4.66 3.29 -7.38
N HIS A 57 3.60 2.89 -8.07
CA HIS A 57 3.69 2.17 -9.34
C HIS A 57 4.29 3.04 -10.44
N ARG A 58 3.82 4.30 -10.57
CA ARG A 58 4.39 5.28 -11.50
C ARG A 58 5.84 5.63 -11.19
N ALA A 59 6.24 5.56 -9.92
CA ALA A 59 7.61 5.73 -9.47
C ALA A 59 8.49 4.48 -9.71
N GLY A 60 7.94 3.38 -10.19
CA GLY A 60 8.68 2.14 -10.44
C GLY A 60 9.07 1.39 -9.17
N LEU A 61 8.39 1.63 -8.04
CA LEU A 61 8.67 0.96 -6.76
C LEU A 61 7.80 -0.29 -6.57
N ILE A 62 6.61 -0.31 -7.17
CA ILE A 62 5.69 -1.47 -7.10
C ILE A 62 5.14 -1.81 -8.49
N THR A 63 4.79 -3.07 -8.69
CA THR A 63 4.07 -3.59 -9.85
C THR A 63 2.57 -3.61 -9.59
N ARG A 64 1.80 -3.55 -10.69
CA ARG A 64 0.34 -3.67 -10.67
C ARG A 64 -0.06 -4.79 -11.62
N LYS A 65 -0.77 -5.80 -11.11
CA LYS A 65 -1.31 -6.91 -11.90
C LYS A 65 -2.83 -7.04 -11.68
N PRO A 66 -3.62 -7.42 -12.69
CA PRO A 66 -5.01 -7.79 -12.47
C PRO A 66 -5.09 -9.09 -11.64
N GLY A 67 -5.99 -9.13 -10.67
CA GLY A 67 -6.29 -10.29 -9.82
C GLY A 67 -7.80 -10.54 -9.73
N ALA A 68 -8.19 -11.63 -9.08
CA ALA A 68 -9.58 -12.12 -9.05
C ALA A 68 -10.60 -11.10 -8.49
N SER A 69 -10.16 -10.18 -7.63
CA SER A 69 -11.01 -9.19 -6.95
C SER A 69 -10.49 -7.75 -7.06
N GLY A 70 -9.69 -7.44 -8.10
CA GLY A 70 -9.17 -6.10 -8.34
C GLY A 70 -7.70 -6.09 -8.75
N PHE A 71 -6.94 -5.10 -8.29
CA PHE A 71 -5.50 -5.03 -8.52
C PHE A 71 -4.72 -5.73 -7.41
N MET A 72 -3.70 -6.48 -7.81
CA MET A 72 -2.63 -6.99 -6.97
C MET A 72 -1.43 -6.06 -7.12
N TRP A 73 -0.91 -5.63 -5.98
CA TRP A 73 0.28 -4.80 -5.85
C TRP A 73 1.42 -5.66 -5.33
N GLY A 74 2.61 -5.49 -5.87
CA GLY A 74 3.80 -6.20 -5.41
C GLY A 74 5.04 -5.36 -5.58
N LEU A 75 6.14 -5.67 -4.91
CA LEU A 75 7.39 -4.94 -5.08
C LEU A 75 7.97 -5.20 -6.49
N VAL A 76 8.73 -4.24 -7.03
CA VAL A 76 9.43 -4.44 -8.32
C VAL A 76 10.58 -5.44 -8.20
N GLU A 77 11.12 -5.61 -6.99
CA GLU A 77 12.11 -6.61 -6.62
C GLU A 77 11.61 -7.30 -5.34
N ALA A 78 11.22 -8.56 -5.44
CA ALA A 78 10.91 -9.43 -4.31
C ALA A 78 11.87 -10.62 -4.34
#